data_AF-A0A355ER33-F1
#
_entry.id   AF-A0A355ER33-F1
#
_cell.length_a   1.000
_cell.length_b   1.000
_cell.length_c   1.000
_cell.angle_alpha   90.00
_cell.angle_beta   90.00
_cell.angle_gamma   90.00
#
_symmetry.space_group_name_H-M   'P 1'
#
loop_
_entity.id
_entity.type
_entity.pdbx_description
1 polymer ?
#
loop_
_entity_poly.entity_id
_entity_poly.type
_entity_poly.pdbx_seq_one_letter_code
_entity_poly.pdbx_strand_id
1 'polypeptide(L)'
;MKRDIPDIHDFAARNNISVTRIMDFTTTANPLGPSAKARNAVRKNVKVMDRHSDSEARFLIRVIARSEGVPEQNVLVSETFAALATSILQAHNASRVLCTAPYPAYYRGLQDGPLKLHFCPLDRTDRFRLDVAAWLDEMRRCDAAILACPSFVSAAHPPQDAIDTIVREAAGRGTLLIIDETLRRYSEAPSLSAAITGNDRCLVLGSLSEYYALAGLPVSYAIGSDAALRGIRQRSFLNPPGTLAAAAAVESLRDRTYPRKTRSFIESEGSFIEEGLRRIPGITFFTTSGGSFVITFVDHPVKPLETFSRYRIIVDDTGDAKTLFFPVKDHKWNARYVKTLKNIMGVQR
;
A
#
# COMPACT_ATOMS: atom_id res chain seq x y z
N MET A 1 0.36 -18.54 -4.33
CA MET A 1 0.44 -17.35 -5.21
C MET A 1 -0.97 -16.75 -5.27
N LYS A 2 -1.12 -15.42 -5.24
CA LYS A 2 -2.45 -14.75 -5.36
C LYS A 2 -3.21 -15.26 -6.58
N ARG A 3 -4.54 -15.31 -6.50
CA ARG A 3 -5.37 -15.51 -7.69
C ARG A 3 -5.08 -14.38 -8.68
N ASP A 4 -5.24 -14.67 -9.96
CA ASP A 4 -5.24 -13.63 -10.99
C ASP A 4 -6.49 -12.76 -10.80
N ILE A 5 -6.30 -11.65 -10.09
CA ILE A 5 -7.37 -10.71 -9.75
C ILE A 5 -7.28 -9.58 -10.76
N PRO A 6 -8.27 -9.44 -11.68
CA PRO A 6 -8.25 -8.40 -12.68
C PRO A 6 -8.24 -7.02 -12.00
N ASP A 7 -7.58 -6.05 -12.62
CA ASP A 7 -7.79 -4.66 -12.23
C ASP A 7 -9.23 -4.22 -12.54
N ILE A 8 -9.62 -3.06 -11.99
CA ILE A 8 -10.98 -2.55 -12.11
C ILE A 8 -11.41 -2.27 -13.55
N HIS A 9 -10.49 -1.84 -14.43
CA HIS A 9 -10.75 -1.57 -15.83
C HIS A 9 -10.86 -2.85 -16.64
N ASP A 10 -10.01 -3.82 -16.37
CA ASP A 10 -10.10 -5.17 -16.93
C ASP A 10 -11.43 -5.83 -16.56
N PHE A 11 -11.82 -5.77 -15.28
CA PHE A 11 -13.11 -6.29 -14.84
C PHE A 11 -14.28 -5.56 -15.51
N ALA A 12 -14.21 -4.23 -15.62
CA ALA A 12 -15.21 -3.41 -16.30
C ALA A 12 -15.39 -3.80 -17.78
N ALA A 13 -14.27 -3.96 -18.50
CA ALA A 13 -14.25 -4.34 -19.91
C ALA A 13 -14.82 -5.75 -20.11
N ARG A 14 -14.34 -6.74 -19.34
CA ARG A 14 -14.81 -8.14 -19.41
C ARG A 14 -16.29 -8.30 -19.14
N ASN A 15 -16.87 -7.44 -18.29
CA ASN A 15 -18.28 -7.52 -17.88
C ASN A 15 -19.19 -6.48 -18.57
N ASN A 16 -18.65 -5.65 -19.46
CA ASN A 16 -19.36 -4.55 -20.12
C ASN A 16 -20.14 -3.65 -19.15
N ILE A 17 -19.47 -3.20 -18.08
CA ILE A 17 -20.04 -2.30 -17.07
C ILE A 17 -19.12 -1.10 -16.83
N SER A 18 -19.69 0.05 -16.46
CA SER A 18 -18.90 1.20 -16.06
C SER A 18 -18.15 0.95 -14.74
N VAL A 19 -16.90 1.43 -14.67
CA VAL A 19 -16.05 1.38 -13.47
C VAL A 19 -16.73 1.95 -12.23
N THR A 20 -17.59 2.96 -12.39
CA THR A 20 -18.31 3.61 -11.29
C THR A 20 -19.39 2.71 -10.66
N ARG A 21 -19.69 1.57 -11.28
CA ARG A 21 -20.66 0.57 -10.77
C ARG A 21 -19.97 -0.62 -10.11
N ILE A 22 -18.64 -0.62 -10.02
CA ILE A 22 -17.85 -1.68 -9.43
C ILE A 22 -17.47 -1.29 -7.99
N MET A 23 -17.60 -2.25 -7.07
CA MET A 23 -17.09 -2.13 -5.72
C MET A 23 -15.72 -2.81 -5.63
N ASP A 24 -14.66 -2.01 -5.70
CA ASP A 24 -13.28 -2.48 -5.66
C ASP A 24 -12.75 -2.57 -4.22
N PHE A 25 -12.57 -3.80 -3.74
CA PHE A 25 -11.96 -4.14 -2.45
C PHE A 25 -10.52 -4.67 -2.60
N THR A 26 -9.87 -4.44 -3.75
CA THR A 26 -8.46 -4.81 -3.95
C THR A 26 -7.49 -3.71 -3.50
N THR A 27 -7.98 -2.48 -3.37
CA THR A 27 -7.20 -1.31 -2.98
C THR A 27 -7.41 -0.92 -1.52
N THR A 28 -6.37 -0.39 -0.89
CA THR A 28 -6.41 0.14 0.49
C THR A 28 -6.74 1.62 0.57
N ALA A 29 -7.03 2.26 -0.57
CA ALA A 29 -7.31 3.69 -0.65
C ALA A 29 -8.39 4.14 0.34
N ASN A 30 -8.15 5.28 0.97
CA ASN A 30 -8.98 5.83 2.03
C ASN A 30 -10.44 6.06 1.58
N PRO A 31 -11.44 5.50 2.30
CA PRO A 31 -12.84 5.57 1.91
C PRO A 31 -13.44 6.98 1.95
N LEU A 32 -12.82 7.93 2.64
CA LEU A 32 -13.28 9.32 2.67
C LEU A 32 -13.07 10.05 1.34
N GLY A 33 -12.25 9.49 0.45
CA GLY A 33 -11.80 10.16 -0.77
C GLY A 33 -10.86 11.34 -0.47
N PRO A 34 -10.46 12.10 -1.52
CA PRO A 34 -9.59 13.26 -1.35
C PRO A 34 -10.21 14.33 -0.45
N SER A 35 -9.36 14.97 0.36
CA SER A 35 -9.80 16.08 1.22
C SER A 35 -10.44 17.22 0.40
N ALA A 36 -11.29 18.02 1.04
CA ALA A 36 -11.85 19.20 0.39
C ALA A 36 -10.75 20.18 -0.06
N LYS A 37 -9.66 20.28 0.70
CA LYS A 37 -8.48 21.10 0.33
C LYS A 37 -7.81 20.56 -0.93
N ALA A 38 -7.59 19.24 -1.02
CA ALA A 38 -7.03 18.61 -2.20
C ALA A 38 -7.90 18.83 -3.45
N ARG A 39 -9.21 18.60 -3.35
CA ARG A 39 -10.16 18.84 -4.44
C ARG A 39 -10.17 20.30 -4.90
N ASN A 40 -10.12 21.24 -3.96
CA ASN A 40 -10.03 22.66 -4.28
C ASN A 40 -8.68 23.03 -4.91
N ALA A 41 -7.58 22.41 -4.50
CA ALA A 41 -6.26 22.59 -5.12
C ALA A 41 -6.29 22.16 -6.58
N VAL A 42 -6.86 21.00 -6.89
CA VAL A 42 -7.06 20.52 -8.27
C VAL A 42 -7.86 21.54 -9.07
N ARG A 43 -9.05 21.94 -8.58
CA ARG A 43 -9.92 22.92 -9.27
C ARG A 43 -9.21 24.23 -9.61
N LYS A 44 -8.36 24.73 -8.70
CA LYS A 44 -7.60 25.97 -8.93
C LYS A 44 -6.50 25.80 -9.98
N ASN A 45 -5.83 24.64 -9.99
CA ASN A 45 -4.68 24.38 -10.85
C ASN A 45 -5.04 23.85 -12.24
N VAL A 46 -6.29 23.45 -12.50
CA VAL A 46 -6.75 23.09 -13.87
C VAL A 46 -6.49 24.25 -14.86
N LYS A 47 -6.55 25.50 -14.41
CA LYS A 47 -6.33 26.69 -15.25
C LYS A 47 -4.89 26.87 -15.74
N VAL A 48 -3.93 26.14 -15.18
CA VAL A 48 -2.50 26.23 -15.54
C VAL A 48 -1.97 24.91 -16.11
N MET A 49 -2.87 24.04 -16.59
CA MET A 49 -2.54 22.73 -17.14
C MET A 49 -1.78 22.81 -18.47
N ASP A 50 -1.84 23.96 -19.15
CA ASP A 50 -1.03 24.29 -20.33
C ASP A 50 0.45 24.51 -20.00
N ARG A 51 0.81 24.63 -18.72
CA ARG A 51 2.19 24.81 -18.26
C ARG A 51 2.83 23.49 -17.85
N HIS A 52 4.13 23.38 -18.11
CA HIS A 52 4.93 22.28 -17.61
C HIS A 52 4.91 22.22 -16.07
N SER A 53 4.91 21.00 -15.53
CA SER A 53 5.11 20.76 -14.10
C SER A 53 6.53 21.16 -13.67
N ASP A 54 6.70 21.39 -12.37
CA ASP A 54 8.02 21.62 -11.78
C ASP A 54 8.85 20.33 -11.91
N SER A 55 9.86 20.34 -12.80
CA SER A 55 10.72 19.18 -13.09
C SER A 55 11.44 18.65 -11.86
N GLU A 56 11.68 19.50 -10.87
CA GLU A 56 12.37 19.15 -9.63
C GLU A 56 11.39 18.92 -8.47
N ALA A 57 10.08 19.13 -8.68
CA ALA A 57 9.04 19.03 -7.66
C ALA A 57 9.38 19.74 -6.33
N ARG A 58 10.06 20.89 -6.39
CA ARG A 58 10.72 21.56 -5.24
C ARG A 58 9.76 21.80 -4.10
N PHE A 59 8.57 22.34 -4.42
CA PHE A 59 7.58 22.66 -3.41
C PHE A 59 6.94 21.42 -2.78
N LEU A 60 6.72 20.37 -3.58
CA LEU A 60 6.21 19.10 -3.08
C LEU A 60 7.24 18.44 -2.15
N ILE A 61 8.51 18.39 -2.57
CA ILE A 61 9.63 17.89 -1.77
C ILE A 61 9.70 18.60 -0.42
N ARG A 62 9.66 19.93 -0.41
CA ARG A 62 9.66 20.73 0.83
C ARG A 62 8.54 20.34 1.80
N VAL A 63 7.33 20.12 1.27
CA VAL A 63 6.17 19.78 2.11
C VAL A 63 6.27 18.35 2.64
N ILE A 64 6.74 17.41 1.83
CA ILE A 64 7.00 16.03 2.25
C ILE A 64 8.10 15.99 3.33
N ALA A 65 9.24 16.63 3.05
CA ALA A 65 10.38 16.71 3.98
C ALA A 65 9.94 17.27 5.35
N ARG A 66 9.15 18.35 5.36
CA ARG A 66 8.58 18.90 6.59
C ARG A 66 7.59 17.95 7.28
N SER A 67 6.77 17.24 6.52
CA SER A 67 5.81 16.27 7.10
C SER A 67 6.50 15.07 7.73
N GLU A 68 7.65 14.67 7.20
CA GLU A 68 8.41 13.50 7.63
C GLU A 68 9.53 13.84 8.60
N GLY A 69 9.81 15.13 8.82
CA GLY A 69 10.83 15.60 9.74
C GLY A 69 12.26 15.37 9.25
N VAL A 70 12.47 15.34 7.93
CA VAL A 70 13.78 15.12 7.29
C VAL A 70 14.20 16.32 6.44
N PRO A 71 15.50 16.48 6.13
CA PRO A 71 15.96 17.51 5.19
C PRO A 71 15.42 17.31 3.76
N GLU A 72 15.29 18.40 2.98
CA GLU A 72 14.77 18.33 1.61
C GLU A 72 15.63 17.43 0.69
N GLN A 73 16.95 17.43 0.87
CA GLN A 73 17.87 16.58 0.09
C GLN A 73 17.70 15.08 0.34
N ASN A 74 17.07 14.71 1.47
CA ASN A 74 16.75 13.33 1.84
C ASN A 74 15.41 12.86 1.24
N VAL A 75 14.81 13.61 0.32
CA VAL A 75 13.54 13.24 -0.32
C VAL A 75 13.69 13.17 -1.84
N LEU A 76 13.10 12.14 -2.42
CA LEU A 76 12.93 11.93 -3.85
C LEU A 76 11.46 11.62 -4.13
N VAL A 77 10.91 12.07 -5.26
CA VAL A 77 9.49 11.88 -5.58
C VAL A 77 9.32 11.23 -6.95
N SER A 78 8.20 10.55 -7.13
CA SER A 78 7.74 10.02 -8.41
C SER A 78 6.22 9.92 -8.44
N GLU A 79 5.65 9.67 -9.62
CA GLU A 79 4.21 9.49 -9.80
C GLU A 79 3.68 8.29 -9.00
N THR A 80 4.24 7.10 -9.20
CA THR A 80 3.72 5.86 -8.61
C THR A 80 4.76 5.11 -7.78
N PHE A 81 4.28 4.27 -6.86
CA PHE A 81 5.16 3.42 -6.04
C PHE A 81 5.97 2.48 -6.93
N ALA A 82 5.31 1.84 -7.91
CA ALA A 82 5.96 0.89 -8.81
C ALA A 82 7.03 1.57 -9.67
N ALA A 83 6.78 2.76 -10.22
CA ALA A 83 7.78 3.51 -10.99
C ALA A 83 8.97 3.91 -10.11
N LEU A 84 8.70 4.41 -8.90
CA LEU A 84 9.75 4.80 -7.96
C LEU A 84 10.63 3.62 -7.55
N ALA A 85 10.01 2.53 -7.11
CA ALA A 85 10.72 1.33 -6.69
C ALA A 85 11.50 0.71 -7.85
N THR A 86 10.91 0.63 -9.06
CA THR A 86 11.60 0.10 -10.25
C THR A 86 12.86 0.91 -10.58
N SER A 87 12.75 2.24 -10.62
CA SER A 87 13.91 3.12 -10.87
C SER A 87 14.98 2.98 -9.80
N ILE A 88 14.60 2.93 -8.52
CA ILE A 88 15.54 2.71 -7.42
C ILE A 88 16.28 1.37 -7.56
N LEU A 89 15.54 0.29 -7.85
CA LEU A 89 16.10 -1.04 -8.01
C LEU A 89 17.05 -1.10 -9.22
N GLN A 90 16.69 -0.48 -10.34
CA GLN A 90 17.53 -0.38 -11.53
C GLN A 90 18.81 0.42 -11.27
N ALA A 91 18.74 1.55 -10.56
CA ALA A 91 19.93 2.33 -10.18
C ALA A 91 20.96 1.52 -9.38
N HIS A 92 20.49 0.51 -8.66
CA HIS A 92 21.29 -0.42 -7.86
C HIS A 92 21.64 -1.72 -8.58
N ASN A 93 21.29 -1.88 -9.86
CA ASN A 93 21.43 -3.11 -10.63
C ASN A 93 20.78 -4.33 -9.95
N ALA A 94 19.69 -4.11 -9.19
CA ALA A 94 18.98 -5.18 -8.53
C ALA A 94 18.10 -5.93 -9.54
N SER A 95 18.34 -7.23 -9.68
CA SER A 95 17.61 -8.11 -10.59
C SER A 95 16.63 -9.01 -9.86
N ARG A 96 17.01 -9.49 -8.66
CA ARG A 96 16.21 -10.36 -7.81
C ARG A 96 15.84 -9.62 -6.53
N VAL A 97 14.53 -9.46 -6.31
CA VAL A 97 13.99 -8.63 -5.24
C VAL A 97 13.15 -9.49 -4.30
N LEU A 98 13.52 -9.53 -3.02
CA LEU A 98 12.74 -10.20 -1.99
C LEU A 98 11.53 -9.36 -1.60
N CYS A 99 10.34 -9.95 -1.62
CA CYS A 99 9.12 -9.35 -1.06
C CYS A 99 8.45 -10.37 -0.13
N THR A 100 7.56 -9.92 0.76
CA THR A 100 6.67 -10.84 1.47
C THR A 100 5.52 -11.27 0.56
N ALA A 101 5.04 -12.51 0.73
CA ALA A 101 3.76 -12.95 0.22
C ALA A 101 2.88 -13.31 1.41
N PRO A 102 1.70 -12.68 1.56
CA PRO A 102 0.98 -11.85 0.59
C PRO A 102 1.48 -10.40 0.51
N TYR A 103 1.30 -9.76 -0.65
CA TYR A 103 1.71 -8.38 -0.94
C TYR A 103 0.52 -7.47 -1.33
N PRO A 104 0.62 -6.14 -1.13
CA PRO A 104 -0.44 -5.20 -1.51
C PRO A 104 -0.57 -5.05 -3.04
N ALA A 105 -1.77 -4.70 -3.52
CA ALA A 105 -2.07 -4.64 -4.96
C ALA A 105 -1.17 -3.68 -5.74
N TYR A 106 -0.67 -2.60 -5.13
CA TYR A 106 0.22 -1.65 -5.79
C TYR A 106 1.63 -2.21 -6.08
N TYR A 107 1.96 -3.43 -5.61
CA TYR A 107 3.17 -4.15 -6.03
C TYR A 107 3.01 -4.84 -7.38
N ARG A 108 1.78 -4.99 -7.93
CA ARG A 108 1.57 -5.66 -9.23
C ARG A 108 2.39 -5.03 -10.35
N GLY A 109 2.50 -3.70 -10.38
CA GLY A 109 3.33 -3.01 -11.38
C GLY A 109 4.83 -3.33 -11.30
N LEU A 110 5.32 -3.94 -10.22
CA LEU A 110 6.69 -4.46 -10.13
C LEU A 110 6.83 -5.83 -10.80
N GLN A 111 5.74 -6.60 -10.90
CA GLN A 111 5.71 -7.93 -11.52
C GLN A 111 5.72 -7.85 -13.04
N ASP A 112 5.14 -6.79 -13.60
CA ASP A 112 5.06 -6.56 -15.05
C ASP A 112 6.40 -6.08 -15.65
N GLY A 113 7.38 -5.76 -14.80
CA GLY A 113 8.70 -5.27 -15.20
C GLY A 113 9.76 -6.37 -15.39
N PRO A 114 11.01 -6.00 -15.68
CA PRO A 114 12.12 -6.94 -15.85
C PRO A 114 12.64 -7.55 -14.52
N LEU A 115 12.01 -7.20 -13.38
CA LEU A 115 12.43 -7.60 -12.05
C LEU A 115 11.98 -9.03 -11.74
N LYS A 116 12.86 -9.84 -11.15
CA LYS A 116 12.52 -11.17 -10.64
C LYS A 116 12.12 -11.06 -9.17
N LEU A 117 10.82 -10.96 -8.91
CA LEU A 117 10.31 -10.96 -7.54
C LEU A 117 10.42 -12.38 -6.94
N HIS A 118 11.11 -12.46 -5.81
CA HIS A 118 11.23 -13.65 -4.97
C HIS A 118 10.39 -13.42 -3.72
N PHE A 119 9.51 -14.35 -3.36
CA PHE A 119 8.56 -14.14 -2.29
C PHE A 119 8.88 -15.00 -1.07
N CYS A 120 9.04 -14.36 0.10
CA CYS A 120 9.03 -15.02 1.40
C CYS A 120 7.57 -15.24 1.84
N PRO A 121 7.09 -16.49 1.92
CA PRO A 121 5.73 -16.76 2.37
C PRO A 121 5.58 -16.43 3.85
N LEU A 122 4.48 -15.77 4.21
CA LEU A 122 4.07 -15.54 5.59
C LEU A 122 3.00 -16.56 5.97
N ASP A 123 3.12 -17.14 7.17
CA ASP A 123 2.22 -18.20 7.60
C ASP A 123 0.90 -17.63 8.13
N ARG A 124 -0.22 -18.06 7.52
CA ARG A 124 -1.58 -17.74 7.98
C ARG A 124 -1.85 -18.23 9.40
N THR A 125 -1.28 -19.36 9.82
CA THR A 125 -1.53 -19.94 11.15
C THR A 125 -1.01 -19.04 12.28
N ASP A 126 0.06 -18.28 12.01
CA ASP A 126 0.60 -17.25 12.90
C ASP A 126 0.22 -15.82 12.46
N ARG A 127 -0.98 -15.67 11.87
CA ARG A 127 -1.55 -14.37 11.44
C ARG A 127 -0.59 -13.55 10.57
N PHE A 128 0.17 -14.21 9.70
CA PHE A 128 1.12 -13.61 8.78
C PHE A 128 2.21 -12.76 9.45
N ARG A 129 2.62 -13.15 10.67
CA ARG A 129 3.77 -12.52 11.32
C ARG A 129 5.04 -12.78 10.51
N LEU A 130 5.93 -11.79 10.48
CA LEU A 130 7.22 -11.90 9.83
C LEU A 130 8.15 -12.77 10.69
N ASP A 131 8.57 -13.91 10.15
CA ASP A 131 9.73 -14.63 10.68
C ASP A 131 11.01 -13.94 10.21
N VAL A 132 11.68 -13.25 11.12
CA VAL A 132 12.90 -12.49 10.84
C VAL A 132 14.04 -13.41 10.41
N ALA A 133 14.17 -14.60 11.00
CA ALA A 133 15.24 -15.52 10.66
C ALA A 133 15.06 -16.08 9.24
N ALA A 134 13.84 -16.50 8.90
CA ALA A 134 13.50 -16.95 7.55
C ALA A 134 13.67 -15.83 6.51
N TRP A 135 13.21 -14.62 6.83
CA TRP A 135 13.38 -13.44 5.98
C TRP A 135 14.85 -13.16 5.67
N LEU A 136 15.70 -13.15 6.71
CA LEU A 136 17.13 -12.92 6.56
C LEU A 136 17.83 -14.00 5.75
N ASP A 137 17.41 -15.26 5.86
CA ASP A 137 17.98 -16.35 5.06
C ASP A 137 17.63 -16.19 3.56
N GLU A 138 16.37 -15.89 3.25
CA GLU A 138 15.94 -15.65 1.87
C GLU A 138 16.60 -14.39 1.28
N MET A 139 16.79 -13.35 2.10
CA MET A 139 17.44 -12.09 1.68
C MET A 139 18.87 -12.31 1.18
N ARG A 140 19.59 -13.33 1.67
CA ARG A 140 20.95 -13.67 1.23
C ARG A 140 21.05 -14.00 -0.26
N ARG A 141 19.94 -14.39 -0.88
CA ARG A 141 19.88 -14.83 -2.28
C ARG A 141 19.40 -13.73 -3.22
N CYS A 142 19.17 -12.52 -2.71
CA CYS A 142 18.56 -11.41 -3.43
C CYS A 142 19.46 -10.16 -3.44
N ASP A 143 19.33 -9.36 -4.49
CA ASP A 143 20.08 -8.11 -4.65
C ASP A 143 19.44 -6.97 -3.84
N ALA A 144 18.12 -7.06 -3.66
CA ALA A 144 17.33 -6.11 -2.90
C ALA A 144 16.18 -6.80 -2.15
N ALA A 145 15.59 -6.11 -1.19
CA ALA A 145 14.40 -6.53 -0.46
C ALA A 145 13.44 -5.35 -0.26
N ILE A 146 12.14 -5.59 -0.42
CA ILE A 146 11.06 -4.66 -0.10
C ILE A 146 10.25 -5.24 1.05
N LEU A 147 10.28 -4.58 2.20
CA LEU A 147 9.57 -4.97 3.40
C LEU A 147 8.49 -3.93 3.74
N ALA A 148 7.22 -4.33 3.70
CA ALA A 148 6.12 -3.48 4.13
C ALA A 148 6.07 -3.37 5.67
N CYS A 149 6.21 -2.15 6.17
CA CYS A 149 6.13 -1.80 7.59
C CYS A 149 5.21 -0.57 7.75
N PRO A 150 3.94 -0.75 8.16
CA PRO A 150 3.32 -2.00 8.60
C PRO A 150 3.07 -3.00 7.45
N SER A 151 3.00 -4.29 7.80
CA SER A 151 2.60 -5.33 6.86
C SER A 151 1.15 -5.13 6.41
N PHE A 152 0.90 -5.43 5.13
CA PHE A 152 -0.43 -5.33 4.51
C PHE A 152 -1.44 -6.33 5.09
N VAL A 153 -0.99 -7.51 5.53
CA VAL A 153 -1.86 -8.59 6.05
C VAL A 153 -1.68 -8.93 7.52
N SER A 154 -0.61 -8.49 8.18
CA SER A 154 -0.36 -8.84 9.58
C SER A 154 -1.09 -7.90 10.53
N ALA A 155 -1.49 -8.42 11.69
CA ALA A 155 -1.93 -7.61 12.82
C ALA A 155 -0.76 -6.93 13.55
N ALA A 156 0.46 -7.48 13.42
CA ALA A 156 1.61 -7.08 14.20
C ALA A 156 2.64 -6.32 13.36
N HIS A 157 3.16 -5.24 13.94
CA HIS A 157 4.37 -4.59 13.48
C HIS A 157 5.59 -5.39 13.98
N PRO A 158 6.62 -5.64 13.14
CA PRO A 158 7.89 -6.13 13.65
C PRO A 158 8.43 -5.21 14.75
N PRO A 159 8.92 -5.73 15.89
CA PRO A 159 9.48 -4.88 16.93
C PRO A 159 10.75 -4.16 16.45
N GLN A 160 11.14 -3.08 17.11
CA GLN A 160 12.23 -2.21 16.65
C GLN A 160 13.57 -2.96 16.53
N ASP A 161 13.88 -3.85 17.46
CA ASP A 161 15.08 -4.70 17.45
C ASP A 161 15.14 -5.64 16.24
N ALA A 162 13.99 -6.15 15.80
CA ALA A 162 13.87 -6.92 14.56
C ALA A 162 14.17 -6.04 13.34
N ILE A 163 13.61 -4.83 13.27
CA ILE A 163 13.89 -3.87 12.20
C ILE A 163 15.37 -3.51 12.16
N ASP A 164 15.96 -3.16 13.31
CA ASP A 164 17.38 -2.80 13.43
C ASP A 164 18.29 -3.96 12.98
N THR A 165 17.90 -5.20 13.29
CA THR A 165 18.60 -6.40 12.83
C THR A 165 18.50 -6.57 11.32
N ILE A 166 17.32 -6.38 10.73
CA ILE A 166 17.14 -6.45 9.26
C ILE A 166 17.97 -5.37 8.55
N VAL A 167 17.94 -4.13 9.06
CA VAL A 167 18.72 -3.00 8.52
C VAL A 167 20.22 -3.30 8.59
N ARG A 168 20.71 -3.78 9.73
CA ARG A 168 22.13 -4.12 9.93
C ARG A 168 22.58 -5.26 9.00
N GLU A 169 21.78 -6.32 8.88
CA GLU A 169 22.10 -7.46 8.03
C GLU A 169 22.07 -7.10 6.55
N ALA A 170 21.09 -6.31 6.09
CA ALA A 170 21.03 -5.83 4.72
C ALA A 170 22.28 -4.99 4.37
N ALA A 171 22.62 -4.05 5.26
CA ALA A 171 23.79 -3.18 5.11
C ALA A 171 25.11 -3.98 5.06
N GLY A 172 25.32 -4.89 6.00
CA GLY A 172 26.54 -5.71 6.07
C GLY A 172 26.74 -6.63 4.87
N ARG A 173 25.66 -6.94 4.14
CA ARG A 173 25.68 -7.80 2.94
C ARG A 173 25.70 -7.00 1.64
N GLY A 174 25.51 -5.68 1.70
CA GLY A 174 25.37 -4.82 0.52
C GLY A 174 24.02 -4.97 -0.20
N THR A 175 23.05 -5.66 0.39
CA THR A 175 21.68 -5.80 -0.13
C THR A 175 20.94 -4.47 0.03
N LEU A 176 20.27 -4.01 -1.02
CA LEU A 176 19.41 -2.82 -0.93
C LEU A 176 18.14 -3.17 -0.14
N LEU A 177 17.87 -2.48 0.96
CA LEU A 177 16.64 -2.62 1.72
C LEU A 177 15.72 -1.43 1.47
N ILE A 178 14.50 -1.71 1.03
CA ILE A 178 13.41 -0.76 0.91
C ILE A 178 12.38 -1.10 1.99
N ILE A 179 12.08 -0.13 2.84
CA ILE A 179 10.98 -0.20 3.81
C ILE A 179 9.78 0.52 3.22
N ASP A 180 8.70 -0.20 2.94
CA ASP A 180 7.45 0.39 2.43
C ASP A 180 6.55 0.83 3.59
N GLU A 181 6.44 2.14 3.77
CA GLU A 181 5.61 2.83 4.76
C GLU A 181 4.30 3.37 4.17
N THR A 182 3.87 2.91 3.00
CA THR A 182 2.64 3.39 2.34
C THR A 182 1.42 3.31 3.26
N LEU A 183 1.31 2.25 4.07
CA LEU A 183 0.21 2.06 5.01
C LEU A 183 0.49 2.63 6.41
N ARG A 184 1.69 3.18 6.67
CA ARG A 184 2.09 3.65 8.01
C ARG A 184 1.13 4.66 8.60
N ARG A 185 0.56 5.56 7.78
CA ARG A 185 -0.37 6.61 8.25
C ARG A 185 -1.71 6.07 8.78
N TYR A 186 -2.06 4.82 8.46
CA TYR A 186 -3.21 4.14 9.08
C TYR A 186 -2.87 3.57 10.47
N SER A 187 -1.57 3.39 10.74
CA SER A 187 -1.05 2.99 12.05
C SER A 187 -0.57 4.21 12.84
N GLU A 188 -0.35 4.04 14.15
CA GLU A 188 0.33 5.05 14.98
C GLU A 188 1.86 4.90 14.98
N ALA A 189 2.40 4.02 14.14
CA ALA A 189 3.82 3.74 14.12
C ALA A 189 4.64 4.96 13.66
N PRO A 190 5.76 5.28 14.34
CA PRO A 190 6.69 6.30 13.88
C PRO A 190 7.31 5.88 12.55
N SER A 191 7.79 6.85 11.77
CA SER A 191 8.56 6.54 10.56
C SER A 191 9.93 5.99 10.95
N LEU A 192 10.39 4.98 10.21
CA LEU A 192 11.72 4.40 10.26
C LEU A 192 12.75 5.25 9.50
N SER A 193 12.33 6.31 8.82
CA SER A 193 13.21 7.23 8.08
C SER A 193 14.39 7.71 8.92
N ALA A 194 14.18 8.13 10.16
CA ALA A 194 15.25 8.60 11.04
C ALA A 194 16.30 7.50 11.35
N ALA A 195 15.89 6.23 11.41
CA ALA A 195 16.78 5.11 11.66
C ALA A 195 17.63 4.73 10.43
N ILE A 196 17.17 5.09 9.22
CA ILE A 196 17.79 4.63 7.96
C ILE A 196 18.49 5.74 7.16
N THR A 197 18.25 7.03 7.42
CA THR A 197 18.86 8.12 6.63
C THR A 197 20.39 8.16 6.69
N GLY A 198 21.01 7.52 7.68
CA GLY A 198 22.46 7.35 7.77
C GLY A 198 23.02 6.17 6.96
N ASN A 199 22.19 5.42 6.25
CA ASN A 199 22.56 4.19 5.56
C ASN A 199 22.25 4.25 4.06
N ASP A 200 23.29 4.28 3.23
CA ASP A 200 23.15 4.41 1.77
C ASP A 200 22.49 3.19 1.08
N ARG A 201 22.31 2.09 1.82
CA ARG A 201 21.65 0.85 1.35
C ARG A 201 20.25 0.67 1.89
N CYS A 202 19.72 1.63 2.66
CA CYS A 202 18.37 1.57 3.19
C CYS A 202 17.56 2.79 2.75
N LEU A 203 16.35 2.54 2.26
CA LEU A 203 15.42 3.57 1.80
C LEU A 203 14.05 3.30 2.40
N VAL A 204 13.31 4.37 2.72
CA VAL A 204 11.89 4.30 3.03
C VAL A 204 11.15 4.73 1.78
N LEU A 205 10.14 3.98 1.37
CA LEU A 205 9.18 4.40 0.35
C LEU A 205 7.83 4.65 0.98
N GLY A 206 7.12 5.65 0.48
CA GLY A 206 5.74 5.91 0.86
C GLY A 206 4.92 6.39 -0.33
N SER A 207 3.62 6.10 -0.31
CA SER A 207 2.66 6.65 -1.25
C SER A 207 1.64 7.54 -0.54
N LEU A 208 1.38 8.72 -1.10
CA LEU A 208 0.29 9.59 -0.66
C LEU A 208 -1.04 9.17 -1.28
N SER A 209 -1.01 8.34 -2.33
CA SER A 209 -2.19 7.91 -3.09
C SER A 209 -3.16 7.09 -2.27
N GLU A 210 -2.67 6.19 -1.41
CA GLU A 210 -3.52 5.33 -0.58
C GLU A 210 -4.20 6.15 0.52
N TYR A 211 -3.41 6.74 1.42
CA TYR A 211 -3.93 7.40 2.61
C TYR A 211 -4.77 8.66 2.30
N TYR A 212 -4.40 9.44 1.27
CA TYR A 212 -5.14 10.65 0.87
C TYR A 212 -6.09 10.41 -0.30
N ALA A 213 -6.29 9.16 -0.70
CA ALA A 213 -7.17 8.73 -1.79
C ALA A 213 -6.92 9.44 -3.12
N LEU A 214 -5.65 9.67 -3.46
CA LEU A 214 -5.20 10.34 -4.68
C LEU A 214 -4.84 9.34 -5.80
N ALA A 215 -5.49 8.18 -5.88
CA ALA A 215 -5.15 7.15 -6.87
C ALA A 215 -5.18 7.65 -8.33
N GLY A 216 -6.11 8.57 -8.67
CA GLY A 216 -6.16 9.21 -10.00
C GLY A 216 -5.19 10.38 -10.21
N LEU A 217 -4.44 10.75 -9.16
CA LEU A 217 -3.44 11.82 -9.15
C LEU A 217 -2.24 11.36 -8.28
N PRO A 218 -1.58 10.27 -8.68
CA PRO A 218 -0.72 9.53 -7.76
C PRO A 218 0.55 10.32 -7.43
N VAL A 219 0.98 10.20 -6.17
CA VAL A 219 2.24 10.77 -5.68
C VAL A 219 2.89 9.76 -4.74
N SER A 220 4.13 9.41 -5.03
CA SER A 220 4.96 8.55 -4.19
C SER A 220 6.31 9.21 -3.94
N TYR A 221 6.97 8.83 -2.85
CA TYR A 221 8.24 9.42 -2.43
C TYR A 221 9.14 8.39 -1.77
N ALA A 222 10.44 8.65 -1.82
CA ALA A 222 11.46 7.91 -1.12
C ALA A 222 12.19 8.85 -0.16
N ILE A 223 12.57 8.30 0.99
CA ILE A 223 13.46 8.93 1.96
C ILE A 223 14.72 8.08 2.07
N GLY A 224 15.87 8.73 1.98
CA GLY A 224 17.18 8.07 2.04
C GLY A 224 18.27 9.06 2.39
N SER A 225 19.51 8.60 2.42
CA SER A 225 20.66 9.50 2.51
C SER A 225 20.78 10.36 1.24
N ASP A 226 21.32 11.56 1.38
CA ASP A 226 21.59 12.46 0.23
C ASP A 226 22.51 11.77 -0.81
N ALA A 227 23.50 11.00 -0.35
CA ALA A 227 24.40 10.24 -1.23
C ALA A 227 23.65 9.19 -2.07
N ALA A 228 22.80 8.37 -1.43
CA ALA A 228 22.02 7.35 -2.11
C ALA A 228 21.04 7.97 -3.12
N LEU A 229 20.30 9.01 -2.73
CA LEU A 229 19.32 9.65 -3.60
C LEU A 229 19.97 10.38 -4.77
N ARG A 230 21.15 10.99 -4.61
CA ARG A 230 21.94 11.53 -5.73
C ARG A 230 22.36 10.43 -6.72
N GLY A 231 22.82 9.29 -6.21
CA GLY A 231 23.19 8.14 -7.04
C GLY A 231 22.01 7.64 -7.88
N ILE A 232 20.81 7.58 -7.29
CA ILE A 232 19.58 7.20 -8.00
C ILE A 232 19.24 8.22 -9.10
N ARG A 233 19.25 9.52 -8.79
CA ARG A 233 18.95 10.59 -9.77
C ARG A 233 19.89 10.58 -10.98
N GLN A 234 21.16 10.18 -10.80
CA GLN A 234 22.14 10.11 -11.89
C GLN A 234 21.96 8.89 -12.79
N ARG A 235 21.32 7.83 -12.30
CA ARG A 235 21.23 6.52 -12.96
C ARG A 235 19.84 6.18 -13.48
N SER A 236 18.83 6.95 -13.10
CA SER A 236 17.44 6.67 -13.43
C SER A 236 16.68 7.93 -13.78
N PHE A 237 15.79 7.81 -14.76
CA PHE A 237 14.86 8.86 -15.12
C PHE A 237 13.60 8.73 -14.27
N LEU A 238 13.42 9.65 -13.33
CA LEU A 238 12.23 9.71 -12.48
C LEU A 238 11.38 10.89 -12.90
N ASN A 239 10.16 10.61 -13.36
CA ASN A 239 9.18 11.64 -13.62
C ASN A 239 8.63 12.18 -12.29
N PRO A 240 8.72 13.49 -12.03
CA PRO A 240 8.00 14.08 -10.92
C PRO A 240 6.49 13.99 -11.18
N PRO A 241 5.65 14.00 -10.12
CA PRO A 241 4.21 14.07 -10.28
C PRO A 241 3.77 15.30 -11.08
N GLY A 242 2.76 15.13 -11.94
CA GLY A 242 2.13 16.23 -12.67
C GLY A 242 1.55 17.31 -11.74
N THR A 243 1.36 18.52 -12.28
CA THR A 243 0.96 19.73 -11.52
C THR A 243 -0.27 19.52 -10.63
N LEU A 244 -1.30 18.83 -11.14
CA LEU A 244 -2.53 18.57 -10.37
C LEU A 244 -2.29 17.60 -9.20
N ALA A 245 -1.46 16.58 -9.41
CA ALA A 245 -1.10 15.61 -8.38
C ALA A 245 -0.25 16.24 -7.28
N ALA A 246 0.78 17.00 -7.65
CA ALA A 246 1.59 17.75 -6.71
C ALA A 246 0.75 18.73 -5.87
N ALA A 247 -0.16 19.48 -6.50
CA ALA A 247 -1.03 20.43 -5.80
C ALA A 247 -1.98 19.73 -4.82
N ALA A 248 -2.60 18.62 -5.25
CA ALA A 248 -3.50 17.83 -4.40
C ALA A 248 -2.77 17.23 -3.20
N ALA A 249 -1.57 16.67 -3.42
CA ALA A 249 -0.73 16.08 -2.39
C ALA A 249 -0.27 17.11 -1.35
N VAL A 250 0.18 18.29 -1.78
CA VAL A 250 0.60 19.37 -0.87
C VAL A 250 -0.55 19.78 0.06
N GLU A 251 -1.74 20.02 -0.50
CA GLU A 251 -2.88 20.44 0.31
C GLU A 251 -3.46 19.30 1.17
N SER A 252 -3.23 18.05 0.78
CA SER A 252 -3.54 16.87 1.59
C SER A 252 -2.65 16.77 2.82
N LEU A 253 -1.32 16.92 2.65
CA LEU A 253 -0.35 16.93 3.76
C LEU A 253 -0.59 18.09 4.73
N ARG A 254 -1.13 19.21 4.26
CA ARG A 254 -1.50 20.37 5.09
C ARG A 254 -2.85 20.24 5.79
N ASP A 255 -3.66 19.24 5.46
CA ASP A 255 -4.96 19.03 6.09
C ASP A 255 -4.84 18.30 7.43
N ARG A 256 -4.56 19.06 8.49
CA ARG A 256 -4.52 18.54 9.87
C ARG A 256 -5.83 17.92 10.36
N THR A 257 -6.96 18.18 9.70
CA THR A 257 -8.25 17.59 10.08
C THR A 257 -8.49 16.23 9.47
N TYR A 258 -7.84 15.92 8.34
CA TYR A 258 -8.06 14.70 7.57
C TYR A 258 -7.65 13.43 8.33
N PRO A 259 -6.50 13.37 9.04
CA PRO A 259 -6.15 12.19 9.84
C PRO A 259 -7.18 11.87 10.93
N ARG A 260 -7.67 12.88 11.66
CA ARG A 260 -8.69 12.69 12.70
C ARG A 260 -10.00 12.16 12.12
N LYS A 261 -10.45 12.71 10.99
CA LYS A 261 -11.65 12.23 10.30
C LYS A 261 -11.48 10.80 9.80
N THR A 262 -10.33 10.49 9.23
CA THR A 262 -9.99 9.14 8.74
C THR A 262 -10.06 8.13 9.87
N ARG A 263 -9.37 8.41 10.98
CA ARG A 263 -9.35 7.54 12.16
C ARG A 263 -10.76 7.27 12.70
N SER A 264 -11.52 8.33 12.97
CA SER A 264 -12.89 8.20 13.49
C SER A 264 -13.81 7.42 12.54
N PHE A 265 -13.64 7.60 11.22
CA PHE A 265 -14.40 6.85 10.23
C PHE A 265 -14.02 5.36 10.21
N ILE A 266 -12.71 5.05 10.18
CA ILE A 266 -12.21 3.67 10.19
C ILE A 266 -12.59 2.94 11.46
N GLU A 267 -12.54 3.59 12.63
CA GLU A 267 -12.96 3.00 13.91
C GLU A 267 -14.46 2.68 13.92
N SER A 268 -15.31 3.60 13.45
CA SER A 268 -16.76 3.41 13.37
C SER A 268 -17.13 2.30 12.38
N GLU A 269 -16.58 2.34 11.17
CA GLU A 269 -16.87 1.33 10.14
C GLU A 269 -16.23 -0.02 10.47
N GLY A 270 -15.05 -0.01 11.07
CA GLY A 270 -14.40 -1.22 11.59
C GLY A 270 -15.29 -1.93 12.60
N SER A 271 -15.85 -1.19 13.57
CA SER A 271 -16.80 -1.74 14.55
C SER A 271 -18.04 -2.37 13.88
N PHE A 272 -18.61 -1.71 12.86
CA PHE A 272 -19.72 -2.25 12.08
C PHE A 272 -19.34 -3.53 11.33
N ILE A 273 -18.17 -3.56 10.70
CA ILE A 273 -17.68 -4.73 9.97
C ILE A 273 -17.46 -5.90 10.95
N GLU A 274 -16.79 -5.68 12.07
CA GLU A 274 -16.54 -6.72 13.07
C GLU A 274 -17.84 -7.32 13.61
N GLU A 275 -18.81 -6.49 13.98
CA GLU A 275 -20.17 -6.90 14.37
C GLU A 275 -20.82 -7.77 13.29
N GLY A 276 -20.67 -7.36 12.03
CA GLY A 276 -21.18 -8.08 10.86
C GLY A 276 -20.54 -9.45 10.65
N LEU A 277 -19.21 -9.53 10.80
CA LEU A 277 -18.40 -10.74 10.61
C LEU A 277 -18.56 -11.74 11.75
N ARG A 278 -18.66 -11.28 13.02
CA ARG A 278 -18.91 -12.16 14.19
C ARG A 278 -20.20 -12.99 14.06
N ARG A 279 -21.17 -12.51 13.29
CA ARG A 279 -22.46 -13.18 13.04
C ARG A 279 -22.42 -14.17 11.88
N ILE A 280 -21.24 -14.47 11.32
CA ILE A 280 -21.07 -15.41 10.22
C ILE A 280 -20.37 -16.66 10.78
N PRO A 281 -21.06 -17.81 10.91
CA PRO A 281 -20.41 -19.06 11.27
C PRO A 281 -19.44 -19.52 10.18
N GLY A 282 -18.46 -20.33 10.56
CA GLY A 282 -17.50 -20.91 9.62
C GLY A 282 -16.41 -19.96 9.13
N ILE A 283 -16.28 -18.77 9.72
CA ILE A 283 -15.15 -17.86 9.48
C ILE A 283 -14.46 -17.44 10.78
N THR A 284 -13.18 -17.13 10.68
CA THR A 284 -12.45 -16.34 11.67
C THR A 284 -11.89 -15.10 10.99
N PHE A 285 -11.59 -14.06 11.75
CA PHE A 285 -10.99 -12.84 11.21
C PHE A 285 -10.11 -12.14 12.24
N PHE A 286 -9.24 -11.27 11.75
CA PHE A 286 -8.50 -10.32 12.57
C PHE A 286 -8.25 -9.03 11.78
N THR A 287 -7.94 -7.96 12.51
CA THR A 287 -7.64 -6.64 11.95
C THR A 287 -6.14 -6.48 11.77
N THR A 288 -5.72 -5.99 10.60
CA THR A 288 -4.32 -5.71 10.28
C THR A 288 -3.86 -4.41 10.93
N SER A 289 -2.55 -4.22 11.06
CA SER A 289 -1.99 -2.94 11.53
C SER A 289 -2.30 -1.75 10.62
N GLY A 290 -2.71 -2.02 9.37
CA GLY A 290 -3.19 -1.00 8.43
C GLY A 290 -4.72 -0.75 8.49
N GLY A 291 -5.43 -1.35 9.45
CA GLY A 291 -6.87 -1.13 9.65
C GLY A 291 -7.78 -1.87 8.67
N SER A 292 -7.27 -2.88 7.95
CA SER A 292 -8.06 -3.78 7.09
C SER A 292 -8.34 -5.09 7.81
N PHE A 293 -9.17 -5.95 7.24
CA PHE A 293 -9.49 -7.27 7.81
C PHE A 293 -8.90 -8.40 6.96
N VAL A 294 -8.41 -9.43 7.62
CA VAL A 294 -8.14 -10.72 6.99
C VAL A 294 -9.17 -11.72 7.50
N ILE A 295 -9.95 -12.27 6.58
CA ILE A 295 -10.97 -13.29 6.86
C ILE A 295 -10.41 -14.65 6.45
N THR A 296 -10.54 -15.64 7.33
CA THR A 296 -10.18 -17.03 7.07
C THR A 296 -11.45 -17.90 7.11
N PHE A 297 -11.66 -18.69 6.07
CA PHE A 297 -12.70 -19.71 6.03
C PHE A 297 -12.27 -20.93 6.85
N VAL A 298 -13.05 -21.27 7.87
CA VAL A 298 -12.93 -22.52 8.64
C VAL A 298 -13.79 -23.59 7.98
N ASP A 299 -15.01 -23.22 7.59
CA ASP A 299 -15.93 -24.08 6.86
C ASP A 299 -15.88 -23.78 5.36
N HIS A 300 -16.27 -24.77 4.55
CA HIS A 300 -16.40 -24.56 3.11
C HIS A 300 -17.56 -23.60 2.81
N PRO A 301 -17.34 -22.56 1.98
CA PRO A 301 -18.42 -21.69 1.53
C PRO A 301 -19.55 -22.48 0.84
N VAL A 302 -20.79 -22.18 1.19
CA VAL A 302 -21.99 -22.82 0.59
C VAL A 302 -22.18 -22.37 -0.86
N LYS A 303 -21.73 -21.16 -1.20
CA LYS A 303 -21.70 -20.65 -2.57
C LYS A 303 -20.27 -20.32 -3.02
N PRO A 304 -19.98 -20.38 -4.33
CA PRO A 304 -18.70 -19.97 -4.88
C PRO A 304 -18.33 -18.52 -4.52
N LEU A 305 -17.04 -18.24 -4.33
CA LEU A 305 -16.54 -16.87 -4.06
C LEU A 305 -16.79 -15.94 -5.25
N GLU A 306 -16.92 -16.48 -6.46
CA GLU A 306 -17.35 -15.79 -7.69
C GLU A 306 -18.72 -15.12 -7.54
N THR A 307 -19.49 -15.47 -6.50
CA THR A 307 -20.71 -14.73 -6.11
C THR A 307 -20.43 -13.25 -5.84
N PHE A 308 -19.23 -12.87 -5.36
CA PHE A 308 -18.84 -11.47 -5.25
C PHE A 308 -18.87 -10.76 -6.61
N SER A 309 -18.30 -11.38 -7.65
CA SER A 309 -18.27 -10.84 -9.01
C SER A 309 -19.67 -10.67 -9.60
N ARG A 310 -20.61 -11.58 -9.30
CA ARG A 310 -22.03 -11.44 -9.70
C ARG A 310 -22.70 -10.20 -9.12
N TYR A 311 -22.21 -9.72 -7.98
CA TYR A 311 -22.65 -8.47 -7.35
C TYR A 311 -21.74 -7.28 -7.65
N ARG A 312 -20.84 -7.40 -8.63
CA ARG A 312 -19.87 -6.36 -9.05
C ARG A 312 -18.91 -5.98 -7.94
N ILE A 313 -18.55 -6.94 -7.09
CA ILE A 313 -17.56 -6.77 -6.04
C ILE A 313 -16.29 -7.48 -6.49
N ILE A 314 -15.18 -6.75 -6.57
CA ILE A 314 -13.85 -7.33 -6.77
C ILE A 314 -13.21 -7.46 -5.40
N VAL A 315 -12.72 -8.64 -5.06
CA VAL A 315 -12.10 -8.94 -3.77
C VAL A 315 -10.66 -9.40 -3.98
N ASP A 316 -9.79 -9.11 -3.02
CA ASP A 316 -8.43 -9.62 -2.96
C ASP A 316 -8.34 -10.78 -1.97
N ASP A 317 -7.31 -11.60 -2.13
CA ASP A 317 -6.98 -12.70 -1.21
C ASP A 317 -5.55 -12.56 -0.70
N THR A 318 -5.14 -13.52 0.13
CA THR A 318 -3.79 -13.55 0.68
C THR A 318 -2.89 -14.57 -0.04
N GLY A 319 -3.27 -15.03 -1.24
CA GLY A 319 -2.55 -16.09 -1.95
C GLY A 319 -2.94 -17.52 -1.55
N ASP A 320 -3.97 -17.65 -0.71
CA ASP A 320 -4.65 -18.87 -0.31
C ASP A 320 -6.16 -18.70 -0.55
N ALA A 321 -6.79 -19.68 -1.20
CA ALA A 321 -8.23 -19.72 -1.46
C ALA A 321 -9.07 -19.74 -0.17
N LYS A 322 -8.46 -20.04 0.98
CA LYS A 322 -9.12 -20.01 2.30
C LYS A 322 -9.14 -18.64 2.96
N THR A 323 -8.63 -17.60 2.30
CA THR A 323 -8.57 -16.26 2.90
C THR A 323 -9.04 -15.16 1.97
N LEU A 324 -9.68 -14.14 2.56
CA LEU A 324 -10.01 -12.90 1.88
C LEU A 324 -9.35 -11.73 2.59
N PHE A 325 -8.89 -10.77 1.80
CA PHE A 325 -8.52 -9.45 2.29
C PHE A 325 -9.71 -8.50 2.13
N PHE A 326 -10.06 -7.80 3.20
CA PHE A 326 -11.21 -6.90 3.25
C PHE A 326 -10.78 -5.53 3.79
N PRO A 327 -10.41 -4.58 2.90
CA PRO A 327 -10.15 -3.20 3.28
C PRO A 327 -11.45 -2.47 3.62
N VAL A 328 -11.39 -1.55 4.59
CA VAL A 328 -12.53 -0.70 4.94
C VAL A 328 -12.84 0.27 3.79
N LYS A 329 -14.07 0.22 3.29
CA LYS A 329 -14.60 1.12 2.26
C LYS A 329 -15.69 2.03 2.84
N ASP A 330 -16.51 2.65 2.00
CA ASP A 330 -17.69 3.37 2.48
C ASP A 330 -18.74 2.42 3.08
N HIS A 331 -19.62 2.96 3.93
CA HIS A 331 -20.63 2.18 4.64
C HIS A 331 -21.50 1.29 3.74
N LYS A 332 -21.92 1.84 2.59
CA LYS A 332 -22.78 1.10 1.65
C LYS A 332 -22.02 -0.08 1.05
N TRP A 333 -20.76 0.12 0.71
CA TRP A 333 -19.89 -0.93 0.17
C TRP A 333 -19.60 -1.99 1.24
N ASN A 334 -19.23 -1.59 2.46
CA ASN A 334 -18.97 -2.50 3.58
C ASN A 334 -20.19 -3.37 3.90
N ALA A 335 -21.37 -2.75 4.02
CA ALA A 335 -22.62 -3.46 4.26
C ALA A 335 -22.94 -4.45 3.12
N ARG A 336 -22.66 -4.06 1.87
CA ARG A 336 -22.86 -4.93 0.70
C ARG A 336 -21.87 -6.10 0.67
N TYR A 337 -20.62 -5.89 1.05
CA TYR A 337 -19.62 -6.94 1.20
C TYR A 337 -20.07 -7.95 2.26
N VAL A 338 -20.34 -7.49 3.49
CA VAL A 338 -20.75 -8.36 4.61
C VAL A 338 -22.02 -9.14 4.28
N LYS A 339 -23.01 -8.49 3.66
CA LYS A 339 -24.23 -9.17 3.19
C LYS A 339 -23.94 -10.25 2.15
N THR A 340 -23.03 -9.96 1.21
CA THR A 340 -22.63 -10.94 0.19
C THR A 340 -21.90 -12.12 0.83
N LEU A 341 -21.02 -11.87 1.78
CA LEU A 341 -20.31 -12.90 2.53
C LEU A 341 -21.27 -13.78 3.35
N LYS A 342 -22.26 -13.20 4.03
CA LYS A 342 -23.33 -13.95 4.72
C LYS A 342 -24.06 -14.90 3.77
N ASN A 343 -24.43 -14.42 2.59
CA ASN A 343 -25.08 -15.21 1.56
C ASN A 343 -24.18 -16.33 1.01
N ILE A 344 -22.87 -16.08 0.91
CA ILE A 344 -21.86 -17.08 0.51
C ILE A 344 -21.73 -18.18 1.56
N MET A 345 -21.77 -17.82 2.84
CA MET A 345 -21.70 -18.74 3.97
C MET A 345 -23.06 -19.35 4.35
N GLY A 346 -24.12 -19.10 3.58
CA GLY A 346 -25.45 -19.69 3.83
C GLY A 346 -26.20 -19.14 5.04
N VAL A 347 -25.80 -17.99 5.58
CA VAL A 347 -26.48 -17.34 6.71
C VAL A 347 -27.78 -16.71 6.22
N GLN A 348 -28.93 -17.24 6.67
CA GLN A 348 -30.23 -16.65 6.40
C GLN A 348 -30.44 -15.35 7.21
N ARG A 349 -31.31 -14.48 6.69
CA ARG A 349 -31.50 -13.10 7.16
C ARG A 349 -32.01 -12.98 8.58
#